data_AF-A0A927II29-F1
#
_entry.id   AF-A0A927II29-F1
#
_cell.length_a   1.000
_cell.length_b   1.000
_cell.length_c   1.000
_cell.angle_alpha   90.00
_cell.angle_beta   90.00
_cell.angle_gamma   90.00
#
_symmetry.space_group_name_H-M   'P 1'
#
loop_
_entity.id
_entity.type
_entity.pdbx_description
1 polymer ?
#
loop_
_entity_poly.entity_id
_entity_poly.type
_entity_poly.pdbx_seq_one_letter_code
_entity_poly.pdbx_strand_id
1 'polypeptide(L)'
;MKSCFLAVSLILIPVCSLAEVQVASPFGDHMVLQREQGVPVWGRAAVGERVQVGFARQSASAKADSEGEWKVELAPMTASVEARELVVTGSATREAIVFEDVLVGDVWLCGGQSNMERQLGPRGGQKDIIGWQEEAAAAAYPMIRELYVKQSRDLRTQEEVEAHWRVCTPESVTDFTAVGYFFARDVHLAAGVPVGIIHSSWGGTPAEAWTSLEGLSAFPGYVDQAEAQLEFAGDLDEIKQKYEEKLELWFRENDGSDPLALLSSPKSEWARMSLPAMWEDAGYPGVDGICWFRKSVALPPALRGKDLLLELGAIDDIDTTWVNGSLLGSTTGWQTPREYRIPSSLTAEGEIAILVRVLDTGGGGGIWNAQQPLRISQTGNAGISLDLAGVWESRFTLQLGQGPWPPQDLSQNPGAPTVLFNAMIAPLVPYALRGFVFYQGEANAGKAAEYERLLPALIADWREHWGAPNLPFLYVQIAPYEGMPPEIREAQRLAEKATETTAMVVTIDVGDATDIHPANKEPVGQRLALAARALSYGEEIVYSGPVFESWRAKGKTARIRFSSTGSGLLAKGGELYGFEVAGRDGAFHAAKATIEDDEVVLRSKQVSLVKAVRYGWANVAEGNLFNKEGLPASPFKAE
;
A
#
# COMPACT_ATOMS: atom_id res chain seq x y z
N MET A 1 4.46 -12.68 80.87
CA MET A 1 5.06 -12.57 79.53
C MET A 1 4.29 -11.51 78.77
N LYS A 2 4.91 -10.33 78.57
CA LYS A 2 4.32 -9.22 77.79
C LYS A 2 5.01 -9.23 76.43
N SER A 3 4.26 -9.50 75.37
CA SER A 3 4.79 -9.51 74.00
C SER A 3 4.51 -8.15 73.36
N CYS A 4 5.57 -7.39 73.08
CA CYS A 4 5.53 -6.18 72.27
C CYS A 4 5.50 -6.57 70.79
N PHE A 5 4.45 -6.18 70.06
CA PHE A 5 4.44 -6.20 68.60
C PHE A 5 5.04 -4.89 68.08
N LEU A 6 6.17 -4.99 67.38
CA LEU A 6 6.81 -3.89 66.68
C LEU A 6 6.20 -3.81 65.27
N ALA A 7 5.43 -2.75 64.97
CA ALA A 7 4.92 -2.50 63.63
C ALA A 7 6.02 -1.86 62.78
N VAL A 8 6.54 -2.60 61.80
CA VAL A 8 7.47 -2.08 60.78
C VAL A 8 6.63 -1.48 59.66
N SER A 9 6.62 -0.16 59.54
CA SER A 9 6.00 0.56 58.43
C SER A 9 6.93 0.51 57.22
N LEU A 10 6.56 -0.25 56.18
CA LEU A 10 7.28 -0.27 54.90
C LEU A 10 6.96 1.02 54.15
N ILE A 11 7.94 1.91 54.03
CA ILE A 11 7.87 3.08 53.14
C ILE A 11 8.19 2.58 51.73
N LEU A 12 7.16 2.41 50.90
CA LEU A 12 7.30 2.21 49.46
C LEU A 12 7.71 3.54 48.83
N ILE A 13 9.01 3.68 48.54
CA ILE A 13 9.52 4.77 47.69
C ILE A 13 9.15 4.41 46.25
N PRO A 14 8.39 5.24 45.52
CA PRO A 14 8.14 4.98 44.11
C PRO A 14 9.47 5.07 43.37
N VAL A 15 9.92 3.95 42.81
CA VAL A 15 11.01 3.93 41.85
C VAL A 15 10.45 4.55 40.57
N CYS A 16 10.66 5.86 40.39
CA CYS A 16 10.52 6.45 39.07
C CYS A 16 11.56 5.79 38.18
N SER A 17 11.12 4.89 37.30
CA SER A 17 11.91 4.52 36.14
C SER A 17 12.20 5.80 35.37
N LEU A 18 13.46 6.25 35.35
CA LEU A 18 13.87 7.34 34.47
C LEU A 18 13.71 6.83 33.04
N ALA A 19 12.77 7.40 32.29
CA ALA A 19 12.66 7.13 30.87
C ALA A 19 13.96 7.59 30.20
N GLU A 20 14.62 6.69 29.50
CA GLU A 20 15.80 7.01 28.69
C GLU A 20 15.35 7.90 27.51
N VAL A 21 16.23 8.81 27.06
CA VAL A 21 15.95 9.62 25.87
C VAL A 21 15.75 8.68 24.67
N GLN A 22 14.69 8.91 23.92
CA GLN A 22 14.34 8.24 22.69
C GLN A 22 14.19 9.29 21.59
N VAL A 23 14.57 8.92 20.37
CA VAL A 23 14.38 9.71 19.15
C VAL A 23 13.38 8.95 18.28
N ALA A 24 12.47 9.66 17.63
CA ALA A 24 11.42 9.05 16.82
C ALA A 24 11.98 8.15 15.70
N SER A 25 11.26 7.07 15.37
CA SER A 25 11.74 6.04 14.44
C SER A 25 12.10 6.44 13.00
N PRO A 26 11.65 7.58 12.43
CA PRO A 26 12.13 7.99 11.10
C PRO A 26 13.62 8.38 11.08
N PHE A 27 14.22 8.65 12.24
CA PHE A 27 15.66 8.95 12.35
C PHE A 27 16.48 7.67 12.45
N GLY A 28 17.54 7.58 11.66
CA GLY A 28 18.44 6.44 11.62
C GLY A 28 19.75 6.78 10.93
N ASP A 29 20.69 5.83 10.92
CA ASP A 29 21.91 5.94 10.12
C ASP A 29 21.58 6.12 8.65
N HIS A 30 22.48 6.73 7.86
CA HIS A 30 22.32 6.94 6.41
C HIS A 30 21.19 7.90 6.00
N MET A 31 20.50 8.55 6.94
CA MET A 31 19.35 9.40 6.65
C MET A 31 19.71 10.66 5.86
N VAL A 32 18.69 11.25 5.23
CA VAL A 32 18.77 12.57 4.59
C VAL A 32 17.89 13.54 5.36
N LEU A 33 18.48 14.63 5.88
CA LEU A 33 17.75 15.74 6.46
C LEU A 33 17.41 16.77 5.37
N GLN A 34 16.18 17.31 5.42
CA GLN A 34 15.72 18.28 4.43
C GLN A 34 16.49 19.60 4.52
N ARG A 35 16.92 20.13 3.37
CA ARG A 35 17.55 21.44 3.23
C ARG A 35 16.55 22.60 3.18
N GLU A 36 17.06 23.82 3.34
CA GLU A 36 16.37 25.10 3.06
C GLU A 36 15.12 25.41 3.92
N GLN A 37 14.83 24.58 4.93
CA GLN A 37 13.79 24.83 5.92
C GLN A 37 14.21 24.32 7.31
N GLY A 38 13.45 24.70 8.34
CA GLY A 38 13.66 24.19 9.69
C GLY A 38 13.53 22.68 9.72
N VAL A 39 14.46 22.00 10.38
CA VAL A 39 14.46 20.53 10.49
C VAL A 39 14.06 20.16 11.92
N PRO A 40 12.83 19.67 12.14
CA PRO A 40 12.43 19.18 13.43
C PRO A 40 13.15 17.86 13.72
N VAL A 41 13.64 17.72 14.96
CA VAL A 41 14.11 16.46 15.53
C VAL A 41 13.38 16.28 16.84
N TRP A 42 12.75 15.12 17.04
CA TRP A 42 11.84 14.90 18.15
C TRP A 42 11.93 13.48 18.70
N GLY A 43 11.30 13.26 19.84
CA GLY A 43 11.15 11.96 20.48
C GLY A 43 10.64 12.10 21.91
N ARG A 44 10.95 11.11 22.75
CA ARG A 44 10.52 11.07 24.15
C ARG A 44 11.69 11.14 25.13
N ALA A 45 11.45 11.66 26.33
CA ALA A 45 12.40 11.64 27.44
C ALA A 45 11.65 11.78 28.78
N ALA A 46 12.35 11.71 29.90
CA ALA A 46 11.73 11.97 31.20
C ALA A 46 11.18 13.42 31.25
N VAL A 47 9.98 13.61 31.81
CA VAL A 47 9.32 14.92 31.93
C VAL A 47 10.28 15.97 32.51
N GLY A 48 10.43 17.09 31.80
CA GLY A 48 11.31 18.20 32.17
C GLY A 48 12.81 18.00 31.89
N GLU A 49 13.22 16.81 31.44
CA GLU A 49 14.60 16.53 31.00
C GLU A 49 14.97 17.43 29.83
N ARG A 50 16.18 18.01 29.87
CA ARG A 50 16.71 18.77 28.74
C ARG A 50 17.37 17.82 27.75
N VAL A 51 16.90 17.86 26.51
CA VAL A 51 17.50 17.15 25.37
C VAL A 51 18.22 18.15 24.47
N GLN A 52 19.43 17.82 24.05
CA GLN A 52 20.25 18.61 23.14
C GLN A 52 20.57 17.78 21.90
N VAL A 53 20.35 18.37 20.73
CA VAL A 53 20.70 17.81 19.42
C VAL A 53 21.85 18.63 18.84
N GLY A 54 22.88 17.95 18.37
CA GLY A 54 24.01 18.53 17.63
C GLY A 54 24.07 17.94 16.23
N PHE A 55 24.18 18.80 15.22
CA PHE A 55 24.38 18.38 13.85
C PHE A 55 25.17 19.44 13.07
N ALA A 56 26.17 19.01 12.31
CA ALA A 56 27.11 19.91 11.65
C ALA A 56 27.72 20.95 12.62
N ARG A 57 27.55 22.25 12.36
CA ARG A 57 28.07 23.34 13.21
C ARG A 57 27.02 23.96 14.12
N GLN A 58 25.86 23.32 14.25
CA GLN A 58 24.76 23.84 15.06
C GLN A 58 24.35 22.87 16.15
N SER A 59 23.73 23.43 17.19
CA SER A 59 23.09 22.66 18.24
C SER A 59 21.84 23.38 18.70
N ALA A 60 20.80 22.61 18.97
CA ALA A 60 19.53 23.07 19.51
C ALA A 60 19.18 22.24 20.75
N SER A 61 18.36 22.78 21.65
CA SER A 61 17.92 22.05 22.85
C SER A 61 16.49 22.38 23.22
N ALA A 62 15.77 21.40 23.73
CA ALA A 62 14.42 21.53 24.26
C ALA A 62 14.30 20.81 25.60
N LYS A 63 13.18 21.00 26.28
CA LYS A 63 12.81 20.18 27.43
C LYS A 63 11.65 19.28 27.03
N ALA A 64 11.67 18.05 27.52
CA ALA A 64 10.50 17.19 27.45
C ALA A 64 9.35 17.83 28.24
N ASP A 65 8.16 17.84 27.64
CA ASP A 65 6.96 18.44 28.21
C ASP A 65 6.29 17.53 29.26
N SER A 66 5.04 17.82 29.61
CA SER A 66 4.26 17.06 30.60
C SER A 66 3.90 15.65 30.14
N GLU A 67 3.91 15.39 28.83
CA GLU A 67 3.66 14.08 28.24
C GLU A 67 4.98 13.32 28.00
N GLY A 68 6.12 14.00 28.18
CA GLY A 68 7.46 13.45 27.97
C GLY A 68 7.94 13.62 26.54
N GLU A 69 7.24 14.39 25.71
CA GLU A 69 7.63 14.68 24.33
C GLU A 69 8.61 15.84 24.29
N TRP A 70 9.63 15.73 23.45
CA TRP A 70 10.54 16.83 23.16
C TRP A 70 10.68 17.02 21.65
N LYS A 71 10.83 18.28 21.24
CA LYS A 71 11.12 18.64 19.85
C LYS A 71 12.09 19.81 19.83
N VAL A 72 13.15 19.67 19.05
CA VAL A 72 14.03 20.78 18.67
C VAL A 72 13.84 21.09 17.19
N GLU A 73 14.16 22.32 16.81
CA GLU A 73 14.20 22.73 15.41
C GLU A 73 15.63 23.16 15.08
N LEU A 74 16.29 22.41 14.20
CA LEU A 74 17.57 22.81 13.63
C LEU A 74 17.33 23.89 12.57
N ALA A 75 18.20 24.89 12.52
CA ALA A 75 18.10 25.97 11.55
C ALA A 75 18.26 25.44 10.11
N PRO A 76 17.65 26.11 9.11
CA PRO A 76 17.78 25.74 7.71
C PRO A 76 19.23 25.53 7.27
N MET A 77 19.46 24.44 6.54
CA MET A 77 20.78 24.04 6.05
C MET A 77 20.84 24.07 4.52
N THR A 78 22.02 24.35 3.98
CA THR A 78 22.29 24.11 2.55
C THR A 78 22.54 22.63 2.29
N ALA A 79 22.27 22.16 1.07
CA ALA A 79 22.62 20.81 0.66
C ALA A 79 24.08 20.47 0.96
N SER A 80 24.35 19.24 1.37
CA SER A 80 25.69 18.76 1.72
C SER A 80 25.82 17.27 1.44
N VAL A 81 26.79 16.92 0.61
CA VAL A 81 27.20 15.54 0.33
C VAL A 81 28.19 15.00 1.37
N GLU A 82 28.69 15.87 2.25
CA GLU A 82 29.55 15.47 3.37
C GLU A 82 28.71 14.79 4.44
N ALA A 83 28.96 13.49 4.65
CA ALA A 83 28.41 12.67 5.72
C ALA A 83 28.85 13.19 7.09
N ARG A 84 27.89 13.31 8.01
CA ARG A 84 28.12 13.81 9.38
C ARG A 84 27.34 13.00 10.40
N GLU A 85 27.73 13.12 11.66
CA GLU A 85 26.99 12.55 12.78
C GLU A 85 25.90 13.52 13.25
N LEU A 86 24.70 13.00 13.50
CA LEU A 86 23.67 13.66 14.29
C LEU A 86 23.69 13.07 15.71
N VAL A 87 23.92 13.93 16.70
CA VAL A 87 24.15 13.51 18.08
C VAL A 87 23.05 14.04 18.98
N VAL A 88 22.37 13.17 19.71
CA VAL A 88 21.33 13.51 20.68
C VAL A 88 21.78 13.14 22.09
N THR A 89 21.67 14.08 23.02
CA THR A 89 22.09 13.91 24.42
C THR A 89 21.01 14.38 25.37
N GLY A 90 20.70 13.56 26.38
CA GLY A 90 19.84 13.94 27.50
C GLY A 90 20.67 14.45 28.68
N SER A 91 20.11 15.37 29.46
CA SER A 91 20.76 15.84 30.68
C SER A 91 20.80 14.79 31.80
N ALA A 92 19.93 13.77 31.75
CA ALA A 92 19.89 12.66 32.70
C ALA A 92 20.48 11.36 32.12
N THR A 93 20.56 11.22 30.79
CA THR A 93 21.23 10.09 30.14
C THR A 93 22.75 10.27 30.10
N ARG A 94 23.47 9.16 30.26
CA ARG A 94 24.95 9.14 30.24
C ARG A 94 25.55 8.90 28.86
N GLU A 95 24.81 8.24 27.97
CA GLU A 95 25.25 7.91 26.63
C GLU A 95 24.51 8.77 25.61
N ALA A 96 25.24 9.19 24.58
CA ALA A 96 24.68 9.94 23.45
C ALA A 96 24.11 8.94 22.44
N ILE A 97 22.96 9.27 21.86
CA ILE A 97 22.46 8.60 20.66
C ILE A 97 23.16 9.27 19.48
N VAL A 98 23.83 8.47 18.64
CA VAL A 98 24.58 8.96 17.48
C VAL A 98 24.02 8.25 16.25
N PHE A 99 23.60 9.05 15.26
CA PHE A 99 23.27 8.56 13.92
C PHE A 99 24.41 8.92 12.98
N GLU A 100 24.93 7.93 12.27
CA GLU A 100 26.07 8.05 11.36
C GLU A 100 25.63 8.26 9.90
N ASP A 101 26.54 8.76 9.07
CA ASP A 101 26.32 8.96 7.62
C ASP A 101 25.07 9.80 7.25
N VAL A 102 24.83 10.87 8.00
CA VAL A 102 23.69 11.77 7.76
C VAL A 102 24.04 12.80 6.70
N LEU A 103 23.21 12.89 5.65
CA LEU A 103 23.32 13.86 4.57
C LEU A 103 22.28 14.99 4.70
N VAL A 104 22.50 16.09 3.95
CA VAL A 104 21.52 17.18 3.83
C VAL A 104 21.13 17.36 2.38
N GLY A 105 19.84 17.23 2.08
CA GLY A 105 19.33 17.15 0.72
C GLY A 105 17.83 17.40 0.62
N ASP A 106 17.21 16.88 -0.44
CA ASP A 106 15.76 16.96 -0.63
C ASP A 106 15.10 15.63 -0.23
N VAL A 107 14.03 15.69 0.56
CA VAL A 107 13.33 14.52 1.11
C VAL A 107 11.91 14.47 0.57
N TRP A 108 11.51 13.34 0.00
CA TRP A 108 10.18 13.16 -0.59
C TRP A 108 9.47 11.98 0.05
N LEU A 109 8.19 12.13 0.41
CA LEU A 109 7.37 11.03 0.87
C LEU A 109 6.67 10.37 -0.31
N CYS A 110 7.03 9.11 -0.60
CA CYS A 110 6.49 8.27 -1.65
C CYS A 110 5.41 7.33 -1.08
N GLY A 111 4.14 7.65 -1.33
CA GLY A 111 2.98 6.93 -0.81
C GLY A 111 2.08 6.28 -1.87
N GLY A 112 1.15 5.45 -1.41
CA GLY A 112 0.09 4.87 -2.24
C GLY A 112 0.03 3.36 -2.17
N GLN A 113 -0.33 2.73 -3.28
CA GLN A 113 -0.60 1.29 -3.33
C GLN A 113 0.42 0.52 -4.19
N SER A 114 0.00 -0.60 -4.77
CA SER A 114 0.88 -1.63 -5.36
C SER A 114 1.79 -1.12 -6.48
N ASN A 115 1.37 -0.11 -7.24
CA ASN A 115 2.22 0.51 -8.26
C ASN A 115 3.33 1.40 -7.69
N MET A 116 3.15 2.00 -6.49
CA MET A 116 4.23 2.62 -5.71
C MET A 116 5.07 1.55 -4.99
N GLU A 117 4.42 0.51 -4.47
CA GLU A 117 5.07 -0.60 -3.75
C GLU A 117 5.97 -1.46 -4.63
N ARG A 118 5.73 -1.47 -5.95
CA ARG A 118 6.48 -2.25 -6.92
C ARG A 118 7.98 -1.95 -6.80
N GLN A 119 8.75 -2.96 -6.40
CA GLN A 119 10.20 -2.83 -6.27
C GLN A 119 10.88 -2.77 -7.65
N LEU A 120 12.13 -2.33 -7.75
CA LEU A 120 12.86 -2.36 -9.03
C LEU A 120 13.16 -3.79 -9.49
N GLY A 121 13.53 -4.67 -8.55
CA GLY A 121 13.87 -6.07 -8.81
C GLY A 121 12.68 -6.97 -9.14
N PRO A 122 12.90 -8.29 -9.30
CA PRO A 122 11.85 -9.26 -9.59
C PRO A 122 10.89 -9.42 -8.39
N ARG A 123 9.59 -9.60 -8.68
CA ARG A 123 8.55 -9.87 -7.66
C ARG A 123 7.64 -10.98 -8.18
N GLY A 124 7.47 -12.03 -7.39
CA GLY A 124 6.61 -13.16 -7.76
C GLY A 124 5.18 -12.71 -8.10
N GLY A 125 4.62 -13.25 -9.18
CA GLY A 125 3.26 -12.91 -9.64
C GLY A 125 3.14 -11.62 -10.44
N GLN A 126 4.24 -10.90 -10.72
CA GLN A 126 4.24 -9.68 -11.52
C GLN A 126 5.31 -9.74 -12.62
N LYS A 127 5.09 -9.00 -13.72
CA LYS A 127 6.11 -8.86 -14.77
C LYS A 127 7.35 -8.13 -14.23
N ASP A 128 8.52 -8.54 -14.72
CA ASP A 128 9.77 -7.85 -14.45
C ASP A 128 9.73 -6.42 -15.01
N ILE A 129 10.27 -5.45 -14.25
CA ILE A 129 10.41 -4.08 -14.74
C ILE A 129 11.31 -4.08 -15.97
N ILE A 130 10.92 -3.36 -17.02
CA ILE A 130 11.69 -3.33 -18.27
C ILE A 130 13.08 -2.74 -17.98
N GLY A 131 14.15 -3.50 -18.30
CA GLY A 131 15.54 -3.07 -18.15
C GLY A 131 16.08 -3.07 -16.71
N TRP A 132 15.41 -3.76 -15.78
CA TRP A 132 15.79 -3.70 -14.36
C TRP A 132 17.20 -4.22 -14.07
N GLN A 133 17.71 -5.23 -14.80
CA GLN A 133 19.04 -5.77 -14.55
C GLN A 133 20.13 -4.74 -14.86
N GLU A 134 20.03 -4.10 -16.03
CA GLU A 134 20.98 -3.07 -16.44
C GLU A 134 20.90 -1.85 -15.52
N GLU A 135 19.69 -1.44 -15.14
CA GLU A 135 19.48 -0.32 -14.23
C GLU A 135 20.08 -0.61 -12.84
N ALA A 136 19.79 -1.79 -12.27
CA ALA A 136 20.30 -2.18 -10.98
C ALA A 136 21.83 -2.24 -10.97
N ALA A 137 22.44 -2.84 -12.00
CA ALA A 137 23.90 -2.89 -12.13
C ALA A 137 24.56 -1.49 -12.22
N ALA A 138 23.84 -0.50 -12.74
CA ALA A 138 24.32 0.87 -12.88
C ALA A 138 24.02 1.78 -11.66
N ALA A 139 23.21 1.32 -10.70
CA ALA A 139 22.68 2.13 -9.59
C ALA A 139 23.71 2.42 -8.47
N ALA A 140 24.82 3.06 -8.82
CA ALA A 140 25.85 3.50 -7.89
C ALA A 140 25.61 4.94 -7.41
N TYR A 141 24.48 5.18 -6.75
CA TYR A 141 24.03 6.51 -6.31
C TYR A 141 24.03 6.66 -4.78
N PRO A 142 25.19 6.74 -4.09
CA PRO A 142 25.23 6.83 -2.63
C PRO A 142 24.62 8.12 -2.05
N MET A 143 24.24 9.08 -2.88
CA MET A 143 23.52 10.29 -2.48
C MET A 143 21.99 10.11 -2.53
N ILE A 144 21.50 8.97 -3.01
CA ILE A 144 20.10 8.58 -2.97
C ILE A 144 19.91 7.61 -1.81
N ARG A 145 18.96 7.91 -0.92
CA ARG A 145 18.65 7.11 0.27
C ARG A 145 17.16 6.82 0.32
N GLU A 146 16.79 5.61 0.73
CA GLU A 146 15.39 5.24 0.95
C GLU A 146 15.16 4.91 2.42
N LEU A 147 14.21 5.56 3.06
CA LEU A 147 13.61 5.11 4.31
C LEU A 147 12.43 4.20 3.96
N TYR A 148 12.61 2.89 4.11
CA TYR A 148 11.51 1.94 3.92
C TYR A 148 10.65 1.90 5.18
N VAL A 149 9.35 2.17 5.05
CA VAL A 149 8.36 2.07 6.12
C VAL A 149 7.67 0.72 6.00
N LYS A 150 7.82 -0.13 7.02
CA LYS A 150 7.15 -1.43 7.03
C LYS A 150 5.64 -1.25 7.07
N GLN A 151 4.95 -2.08 6.30
CA GLN A 151 3.50 -2.13 6.26
C GLN A 151 2.93 -2.46 7.65
N SER A 152 2.12 -1.54 8.16
CA SER A 152 1.41 -1.65 9.42
C SER A 152 0.06 -0.94 9.30
N ARG A 153 -0.88 -1.30 10.17
CA ARG A 153 -2.20 -0.67 10.27
C ARG A 153 -2.59 -0.58 11.72
N ASP A 154 -3.27 0.49 12.08
CA ASP A 154 -3.80 0.63 13.43
C ASP A 154 -5.01 1.56 13.42
N LEU A 155 -6.00 1.25 14.25
CA LEU A 155 -7.20 2.08 14.41
C LEU A 155 -6.86 3.40 15.11
N ARG A 156 -5.76 3.44 15.87
CA ARG A 156 -5.27 4.62 16.58
C ARG A 156 -3.98 5.10 15.97
N THR A 157 -3.80 6.41 15.96
CA THR A 157 -2.56 7.06 15.59
C THR A 157 -1.40 6.50 16.39
N GLN A 158 -0.38 6.03 15.70
CA GLN A 158 0.85 5.54 16.28
C GLN A 158 1.89 6.66 16.35
N GLU A 159 2.77 6.60 17.33
CA GLU A 159 3.90 7.53 17.46
C GLU A 159 5.16 7.00 16.76
N GLU A 160 5.25 5.68 16.59
CA GLU A 160 6.43 4.98 16.08
C GLU A 160 6.06 4.07 14.92
N VAL A 161 7.03 3.86 14.02
CA VAL A 161 6.92 2.93 12.91
C VAL A 161 8.21 2.15 12.71
N GLU A 162 8.12 0.87 12.33
CA GLU A 162 9.31 0.11 11.94
C GLU A 162 9.79 0.61 10.57
N ALA A 163 10.91 1.33 10.57
CA ALA A 163 11.51 1.88 9.37
C ALA A 163 13.03 1.88 9.42
N HIS A 164 13.67 1.81 8.25
CA HIS A 164 15.13 1.87 8.16
C HIS A 164 15.60 2.49 6.85
N TRP A 165 16.64 3.33 6.98
CA TRP A 165 17.30 3.97 5.85
C TRP A 165 18.28 3.02 5.15
N ARG A 166 18.30 3.09 3.83
CA ARG A 166 19.19 2.30 2.97
C ARG A 166 19.88 3.20 1.96
N VAL A 167 21.16 2.91 1.72
CA VAL A 167 21.95 3.54 0.66
C VAL A 167 21.55 2.95 -0.69
N CYS A 168 21.39 3.76 -1.73
CA CYS A 168 21.23 3.24 -3.09
C CYS A 168 22.59 2.72 -3.62
N THR A 169 22.64 1.41 -3.84
CA THR A 169 23.78 0.66 -4.37
C THR A 169 23.25 -0.39 -5.36
N PRO A 170 24.10 -0.97 -6.22
CA PRO A 170 23.66 -2.04 -7.10
C PRO A 170 23.03 -3.24 -6.37
N GLU A 171 23.44 -3.49 -5.12
CA GLU A 171 22.92 -4.59 -4.30
C GLU A 171 21.59 -4.26 -3.61
N SER A 172 21.35 -3.01 -3.23
CA SER A 172 20.18 -2.61 -2.44
C SER A 172 19.03 -2.08 -3.30
N VAL A 173 19.32 -1.51 -4.48
CA VAL A 173 18.33 -0.84 -5.33
C VAL A 173 17.22 -1.78 -5.80
N THR A 174 17.47 -3.09 -5.87
CA THR A 174 16.45 -4.06 -6.27
C THR A 174 15.26 -4.07 -5.32
N ASP A 175 15.45 -3.68 -4.06
CA ASP A 175 14.38 -3.61 -3.06
C ASP A 175 13.66 -2.27 -3.01
N PHE A 176 14.22 -1.22 -3.64
CA PHE A 176 13.64 0.12 -3.64
C PHE A 176 12.35 0.13 -4.44
N THR A 177 11.41 1.03 -4.10
CA THR A 177 10.30 1.35 -5.01
C THR A 177 10.83 1.74 -6.39
N ALA A 178 10.39 1.08 -7.46
CA ALA A 178 10.84 1.38 -8.82
C ALA A 178 10.50 2.82 -9.21
N VAL A 179 9.26 3.26 -8.93
CA VAL A 179 8.81 4.62 -9.26
C VAL A 179 9.56 5.65 -8.42
N GLY A 180 9.69 5.43 -7.11
CA GLY A 180 10.43 6.34 -6.23
C GLY A 180 11.93 6.40 -6.55
N TYR A 181 12.54 5.28 -6.93
CA TYR A 181 13.93 5.21 -7.37
C TYR A 181 14.16 6.03 -8.66
N PHE A 182 13.39 5.78 -9.73
CA PHE A 182 13.55 6.52 -10.99
C PHE A 182 13.31 8.03 -10.79
N PHE A 183 12.32 8.38 -9.97
CA PHE A 183 12.08 9.75 -9.54
C PHE A 183 13.30 10.36 -8.84
N ALA A 184 13.82 9.70 -7.79
CA ALA A 184 14.94 10.20 -7.01
C ALA A 184 16.23 10.30 -7.82
N ARG A 185 16.49 9.33 -8.70
CA ARG A 185 17.62 9.31 -9.63
C ARG A 185 17.60 10.54 -10.51
N ASP A 186 16.47 10.83 -11.14
CA ASP A 186 16.37 11.93 -12.10
C ASP A 186 16.36 13.30 -11.43
N VAL A 187 15.76 13.42 -10.24
CA VAL A 187 15.88 14.62 -9.39
C VAL A 187 17.33 14.84 -8.97
N HIS A 188 18.00 13.79 -8.50
CA HIS A 188 19.41 13.86 -8.08
C HIS A 188 20.33 14.28 -9.23
N LEU A 189 20.18 13.67 -10.40
CA LEU A 189 20.97 13.99 -11.59
C LEU A 189 20.75 15.42 -12.08
N ALA A 190 19.53 15.95 -11.95
CA ALA A 190 19.21 17.32 -12.36
C ALA A 190 19.67 18.37 -11.34
N ALA A 191 19.40 18.15 -10.05
CA ALA A 191 19.64 19.12 -8.98
C ALA A 191 21.06 19.04 -8.39
N GLY A 192 21.74 17.89 -8.50
CA GLY A 192 23.09 17.69 -7.97
C GLY A 192 23.17 17.66 -6.44
N VAL A 193 22.07 17.31 -5.76
CA VAL A 193 21.96 17.27 -4.29
C VAL A 193 21.56 15.88 -3.80
N PRO A 194 21.87 15.49 -2.54
CA PRO A 194 21.33 14.26 -1.97
C PRO A 194 19.81 14.22 -2.02
N VAL A 195 19.23 13.04 -2.26
CA VAL A 195 17.79 12.82 -2.30
C VAL A 195 17.42 11.68 -1.36
N GLY A 196 16.59 11.96 -0.36
CA GLY A 196 15.93 10.96 0.46
C GLY A 196 14.53 10.70 -0.07
N ILE A 197 14.14 9.43 -0.19
CA ILE A 197 12.74 9.05 -0.37
C ILE A 197 12.26 8.29 0.87
N ILE A 198 11.10 8.63 1.38
CA ILE A 198 10.41 7.85 2.42
C ILE A 198 9.36 7.00 1.72
N HIS A 199 9.55 5.69 1.68
CA HIS A 199 8.68 4.76 0.99
C HIS A 199 7.64 4.18 1.95
N SER A 200 6.40 4.64 1.84
CA SER A 200 5.27 4.21 2.69
C SER A 200 4.07 3.83 1.83
N SER A 201 3.98 2.56 1.42
CA SER A 201 2.94 2.09 0.50
C SER A 201 2.44 0.69 0.81
N TRP A 202 1.18 0.41 0.47
CA TRP A 202 0.56 -0.91 0.65
C TRP A 202 -0.43 -1.22 -0.48
N GLY A 203 -0.15 -2.27 -1.25
CA GLY A 203 -0.98 -2.78 -2.33
C GLY A 203 -2.43 -3.08 -1.96
N GLY A 204 -3.34 -2.77 -2.89
CA GLY A 204 -4.77 -3.05 -2.73
C GLY A 204 -5.53 -2.09 -1.81
N THR A 205 -4.89 -1.01 -1.37
CA THR A 205 -5.47 -0.11 -0.37
C THR A 205 -6.11 1.14 -1.01
N PRO A 206 -7.29 1.58 -0.53
CA PRO A 206 -8.00 2.73 -1.05
C PRO A 206 -7.58 4.02 -0.33
N ALA A 207 -7.84 5.19 -0.92
CA ALA A 207 -7.39 6.49 -0.40
C ALA A 207 -7.94 6.83 1.00
N GLU A 208 -9.12 6.34 1.36
CA GLU A 208 -9.68 6.56 2.70
C GLU A 208 -8.83 5.93 3.81
N ALA A 209 -8.05 4.88 3.52
CA ALA A 209 -7.14 4.27 4.49
C ALA A 209 -5.92 5.15 4.78
N TRP A 210 -5.53 6.00 3.82
CA TRP A 210 -4.38 6.91 3.87
C TRP A 210 -4.73 8.33 4.32
N THR A 211 -6.01 8.61 4.60
CA THR A 211 -6.49 9.93 5.05
C THR A 211 -6.81 9.87 6.55
N SER A 212 -6.46 10.90 7.32
CA SER A 212 -6.81 10.99 8.73
C SER A 212 -8.32 11.06 8.97
N LEU A 213 -8.77 10.85 10.21
CA LEU A 213 -10.19 10.97 10.56
C LEU A 213 -10.71 12.39 10.29
N GLU A 214 -9.90 13.41 10.61
CA GLU A 214 -10.18 14.82 10.36
C GLU A 214 -10.31 15.12 8.86
N GLY A 215 -9.38 14.59 8.06
CA GLY A 215 -9.39 14.72 6.59
C GLY A 215 -10.61 14.05 5.95
N LEU A 216 -11.18 13.02 6.60
CA LEU A 216 -12.38 12.32 6.16
C LEU A 216 -13.69 12.97 6.63
N SER A 217 -13.66 14.08 7.37
CA SER A 217 -14.84 14.75 7.93
C SER A 217 -15.95 15.08 6.91
N ALA A 218 -15.60 15.27 5.62
CA ALA A 218 -16.55 15.50 4.54
C ALA A 218 -17.20 14.22 3.94
N PHE A 219 -16.87 13.05 4.51
CA PHE A 219 -17.30 11.73 4.06
C PHE A 219 -17.93 10.94 5.22
N PRO A 220 -19.20 11.23 5.58
CA PRO A 220 -19.84 10.64 6.76
C PRO A 220 -19.79 9.12 6.77
N GLY A 221 -19.93 8.46 5.62
CA GLY A 221 -19.85 7.01 5.53
C GLY A 221 -18.48 6.43 5.93
N TYR A 222 -17.38 7.18 5.76
CA TYR A 222 -16.05 6.77 6.23
C TYR A 222 -15.82 7.15 7.70
N VAL A 223 -16.32 8.30 8.13
CA VAL A 223 -16.30 8.70 9.55
C VAL A 223 -17.05 7.69 10.39
N ASP A 224 -18.28 7.33 10.02
CA ASP A 224 -19.09 6.33 10.73
C ASP A 224 -18.35 4.97 10.81
N GLN A 225 -17.64 4.58 9.74
CA GLN A 225 -16.84 3.36 9.72
C GLN A 225 -15.64 3.43 10.67
N ALA A 226 -14.89 4.54 10.66
CA ALA A 226 -13.73 4.75 11.52
C ALA A 226 -14.14 4.89 13.00
N GLU A 227 -15.20 5.63 13.28
CA GLU A 227 -15.74 5.80 14.63
C GLU A 227 -16.28 4.48 15.18
N ALA A 228 -17.03 3.71 14.39
CA ALA A 228 -17.45 2.38 14.78
C ALA A 228 -16.24 1.49 15.12
N GLN A 229 -15.17 1.54 14.32
CA GLN A 229 -13.93 0.82 14.61
C GLN A 229 -13.29 1.29 15.93
N LEU A 230 -13.23 2.60 16.18
CA LEU A 230 -12.67 3.18 17.41
C LEU A 230 -13.48 2.86 18.67
N GLU A 231 -14.82 2.84 18.59
CA GLU A 231 -15.70 2.43 19.69
C GLU A 231 -15.45 0.97 20.11
N PHE A 232 -15.06 0.11 19.17
CA PHE A 232 -14.62 -1.26 19.46
C PHE A 232 -13.12 -1.38 19.78
N ALA A 233 -12.29 -0.38 19.44
CA ALA A 233 -10.83 -0.39 19.64
C ALA A 233 -10.41 -0.35 21.12
N GLY A 234 -11.37 -0.28 22.06
CA GLY A 234 -11.12 -0.45 23.50
C GLY A 234 -10.49 -1.80 23.84
N ASP A 235 -10.75 -2.84 23.05
CA ASP A 235 -10.19 -4.19 23.23
C ASP A 235 -10.10 -4.92 21.86
N LEU A 236 -8.90 -5.05 21.31
CA LEU A 236 -8.65 -5.77 20.05
C LEU A 236 -9.11 -7.24 20.15
N ASP A 237 -9.05 -7.85 21.34
CA ASP A 237 -9.53 -9.21 21.56
C ASP A 237 -11.06 -9.27 21.46
N GLU A 238 -11.77 -8.22 21.89
CA GLU A 238 -13.23 -8.13 21.76
C GLU A 238 -13.67 -7.91 20.30
N ILE A 239 -12.92 -7.13 19.51
CA ILE A 239 -13.17 -6.98 18.06
C ILE A 239 -13.02 -8.34 17.37
N LYS A 240 -11.89 -9.02 17.63
CA LYS A 240 -11.61 -10.32 17.05
C LYS A 240 -12.66 -11.33 17.44
N GLN A 241 -13.05 -11.38 18.72
CA GLN A 241 -14.09 -12.27 19.20
C GLN A 241 -15.44 -11.99 18.51
N LYS A 242 -15.87 -10.72 18.41
CA LYS A 242 -17.11 -10.36 17.71
C LYS A 242 -17.07 -10.67 16.22
N TYR A 243 -15.92 -10.51 15.58
CA TYR A 243 -15.71 -10.92 14.20
C TYR A 243 -15.84 -12.44 14.05
N GLU A 244 -15.15 -13.22 14.89
CA GLU A 244 -15.23 -14.68 14.92
C GLU A 244 -16.67 -15.16 15.16
N GLU A 245 -17.41 -14.53 16.07
CA GLU A 245 -18.83 -14.82 16.33
C GLU A 245 -19.71 -14.55 15.10
N LYS A 246 -19.51 -13.41 14.42
CA LYS A 246 -20.24 -13.06 13.18
C LYS A 246 -19.88 -14.00 12.04
N LEU A 247 -18.61 -14.35 11.88
CA LEU A 247 -18.13 -15.24 10.85
C LEU A 247 -18.68 -16.66 11.06
N GLU A 248 -18.67 -17.16 12.30
CA GLU A 248 -19.23 -18.47 12.63
C GLU A 248 -20.77 -18.52 12.53
N LEU A 249 -21.46 -17.40 12.80
CA LEU A 249 -22.88 -17.28 12.48
C LEU A 249 -23.11 -17.33 10.97
N TRP A 250 -22.32 -16.57 10.20
CA TRP A 250 -22.41 -16.55 8.74
C TRP A 250 -22.13 -17.92 8.13
N PHE A 251 -21.13 -18.67 8.63
CA PHE A 251 -20.88 -20.05 8.20
C PHE A 251 -22.08 -20.96 8.45
N ARG A 252 -22.71 -20.86 9.63
CA ARG A 252 -23.91 -21.64 9.96
C ARG A 252 -25.09 -21.32 9.06
N GLU A 253 -25.26 -20.06 8.66
CA GLU A 253 -26.36 -19.62 7.82
C GLU A 253 -26.17 -19.95 6.34
N ASN A 254 -24.92 -19.98 5.85
CA ASN A 254 -24.63 -20.01 4.40
C ASN A 254 -23.94 -21.29 3.90
N ASP A 255 -23.11 -21.94 4.72
CA ASP A 255 -22.57 -23.28 4.43
C ASP A 255 -23.47 -24.34 5.08
N GLY A 256 -23.76 -24.17 6.38
CA GLY A 256 -24.61 -25.08 7.16
C GLY A 256 -24.03 -26.49 7.34
N SER A 257 -22.82 -26.76 6.84
CA SER A 257 -22.13 -28.03 6.94
C SER A 257 -21.67 -28.33 8.38
N ASP A 258 -21.98 -29.52 8.88
CA ASP A 258 -21.48 -30.03 10.17
C ASP A 258 -20.13 -30.76 9.97
N PRO A 259 -19.03 -30.30 10.59
CA PRO A 259 -17.71 -30.93 10.50
C PRO A 259 -17.71 -32.43 10.84
N LEU A 260 -18.47 -32.86 11.84
CA LEU A 260 -18.52 -34.27 12.26
C LEU A 260 -19.25 -35.13 11.23
N ALA A 261 -20.31 -34.59 10.62
CA ALA A 261 -21.02 -35.24 9.53
C ALA A 261 -20.13 -35.35 8.29
N LEU A 262 -19.37 -34.30 7.94
CA LEU A 262 -18.44 -34.31 6.82
C LEU A 262 -17.31 -35.32 7.00
N LEU A 263 -16.72 -35.44 8.20
CA LEU A 263 -15.72 -36.47 8.50
C LEU A 263 -16.24 -37.88 8.27
N SER A 264 -17.52 -38.12 8.58
CA SER A 264 -18.15 -39.45 8.46
C SER A 264 -18.82 -39.69 7.10
N SER A 265 -18.85 -38.69 6.22
CA SER A 265 -19.58 -38.77 4.94
C SER A 265 -18.91 -39.72 3.93
N PRO A 266 -19.69 -40.38 3.04
CA PRO A 266 -19.15 -41.28 2.03
C PRO A 266 -18.13 -40.61 1.10
N LYS A 267 -17.05 -41.32 0.75
CA LYS A 267 -16.03 -40.83 -0.20
C LYS A 267 -16.58 -40.45 -1.58
N SER A 268 -17.73 -41.01 -1.98
CA SER A 268 -18.40 -40.68 -3.24
C SER A 268 -18.95 -39.25 -3.31
N GLU A 269 -19.10 -38.58 -2.17
CA GLU A 269 -19.56 -37.19 -2.10
C GLU A 269 -18.42 -36.17 -2.25
N TRP A 270 -17.18 -36.63 -2.44
CA TRP A 270 -15.99 -35.79 -2.50
C TRP A 270 -15.29 -35.95 -3.85
N ALA A 271 -14.84 -34.83 -4.40
CA ALA A 271 -13.86 -34.79 -5.46
C ALA A 271 -12.45 -35.08 -4.88
N ARG A 272 -11.45 -35.09 -5.76
CA ARG A 272 -10.04 -35.27 -5.37
C ARG A 272 -9.22 -34.11 -5.90
N MET A 273 -8.35 -33.58 -5.06
CA MET A 273 -7.43 -32.51 -5.41
C MET A 273 -6.03 -32.88 -4.92
N SER A 274 -5.00 -32.62 -5.72
CA SER A 274 -3.62 -32.78 -5.27
C SER A 274 -3.16 -31.46 -4.65
N LEU A 275 -2.72 -31.50 -3.40
CA LEU A 275 -2.24 -30.34 -2.66
C LEU A 275 -0.74 -30.49 -2.36
N PRO A 276 0.02 -29.39 -2.25
CA PRO A 276 -0.43 -28.00 -2.35
C PRO A 276 -0.76 -27.57 -3.80
N ALA A 277 -1.83 -26.81 -3.99
CA ALA A 277 -2.22 -26.20 -5.26
C ALA A 277 -3.24 -25.07 -5.01
N MET A 278 -3.20 -24.03 -5.86
CA MET A 278 -4.37 -23.18 -6.07
C MET A 278 -5.46 -24.01 -6.73
N TRP A 279 -6.72 -23.90 -6.30
CA TRP A 279 -7.78 -24.71 -6.90
C TRP A 279 -8.09 -24.28 -8.34
N GLU A 280 -7.73 -23.06 -8.74
CA GLU A 280 -7.80 -22.56 -10.12
C GLU A 280 -6.96 -23.44 -11.03
N ASP A 281 -5.72 -23.70 -10.62
CA ASP A 281 -4.78 -24.58 -11.32
C ASP A 281 -5.22 -26.05 -11.25
N ALA A 282 -6.04 -26.40 -10.25
CA ALA A 282 -6.63 -27.73 -10.09
C ALA A 282 -7.96 -27.91 -10.86
N GLY A 283 -8.36 -26.94 -11.69
CA GLY A 283 -9.52 -27.04 -12.59
C GLY A 283 -10.78 -26.30 -12.13
N TYR A 284 -10.67 -25.40 -11.16
CA TYR A 284 -11.77 -24.57 -10.63
C TYR A 284 -11.50 -23.07 -10.85
N PRO A 285 -11.43 -22.60 -12.11
CA PRO A 285 -11.04 -21.22 -12.40
C PRO A 285 -12.08 -20.19 -11.90
N GLY A 286 -11.63 -19.19 -11.14
CA GLY A 286 -12.44 -18.04 -10.70
C GLY A 286 -13.55 -18.43 -9.72
N VAL A 287 -13.29 -19.41 -8.86
CA VAL A 287 -14.24 -19.85 -7.84
C VAL A 287 -13.86 -19.22 -6.52
N ASP A 288 -14.55 -18.15 -6.13
CA ASP A 288 -14.50 -17.64 -4.76
C ASP A 288 -15.57 -18.38 -3.94
N GLY A 289 -15.28 -18.82 -2.70
CA GLY A 289 -16.22 -19.69 -1.99
C GLY A 289 -15.65 -20.50 -0.83
N ILE A 290 -16.43 -21.51 -0.42
CA ILE A 290 -16.02 -22.47 0.61
C ILE A 290 -15.70 -23.81 -0.05
N CYS A 291 -14.48 -24.28 0.18
CA CYS A 291 -14.05 -25.64 -0.13
C CYS A 291 -13.60 -26.36 1.14
N TRP A 292 -14.16 -27.54 1.36
CA TRP A 292 -13.72 -28.44 2.41
C TRP A 292 -12.67 -29.39 1.87
N PHE A 293 -11.61 -29.62 2.64
CA PHE A 293 -10.59 -30.63 2.39
C PHE A 293 -10.59 -31.68 3.50
N ARG A 294 -10.47 -32.96 3.13
CA ARG A 294 -10.42 -34.09 4.05
C ARG A 294 -9.26 -35.03 3.72
N LYS A 295 -8.53 -35.47 4.74
CA LYS A 295 -7.50 -36.52 4.61
C LYS A 295 -7.35 -37.34 5.87
N SER A 296 -7.36 -38.66 5.71
CA SER A 296 -7.05 -39.61 6.79
C SER A 296 -5.66 -40.19 6.59
N VAL A 297 -4.85 -40.22 7.65
CA VAL A 297 -3.50 -40.79 7.62
C VAL A 297 -3.23 -41.66 8.83
N ALA A 298 -2.52 -42.76 8.61
CA ALA A 298 -1.98 -43.58 9.68
C ALA A 298 -0.68 -42.94 10.21
N LEU A 299 -0.62 -42.67 11.51
CA LEU A 299 0.57 -42.13 12.15
C LEU A 299 1.65 -43.22 12.27
N PRO A 300 2.91 -42.91 11.91
CA PRO A 300 4.03 -43.79 12.18
C PRO A 300 4.20 -43.96 13.70
N PRO A 301 4.70 -45.12 14.20
CA PRO A 301 4.82 -45.38 15.63
C PRO A 301 5.53 -44.29 16.43
N ALA A 302 6.49 -43.58 15.82
CA ALA A 302 7.24 -42.49 16.45
C ALA A 302 6.37 -41.26 16.81
N LEU A 303 5.23 -41.07 16.13
CA LEU A 303 4.33 -39.91 16.33
C LEU A 303 3.11 -40.25 17.21
N ARG A 304 2.87 -41.52 17.53
CA ARG A 304 1.66 -41.94 18.27
C ARG A 304 1.73 -41.55 19.74
N GLY A 305 0.64 -41.00 20.26
CA GLY A 305 0.53 -40.56 21.65
C GLY A 305 1.51 -39.44 22.02
N LYS A 306 1.94 -38.64 21.03
CA LYS A 306 2.78 -37.45 21.21
C LYS A 306 1.99 -36.19 20.86
N ASP A 307 2.42 -35.07 21.43
CA ASP A 307 2.01 -33.76 20.92
C ASP A 307 2.68 -33.54 19.56
N LEU A 308 1.86 -33.17 18.58
CA LEU A 308 2.29 -32.95 17.21
C LEU A 308 2.00 -31.50 16.80
N LEU A 309 2.69 -31.05 15.77
CA LEU A 309 2.42 -29.82 15.05
C LEU A 309 1.89 -30.19 13.66
N LEU A 310 0.72 -29.66 13.31
CA LEU A 310 0.15 -29.71 11.98
C LEU A 310 0.54 -28.44 11.23
N GLU A 311 1.33 -28.60 10.17
CA GLU A 311 1.75 -27.53 9.28
C GLU A 311 0.99 -27.70 7.95
N LEU A 312 0.15 -26.73 7.57
CA LEU A 312 -0.62 -26.79 6.31
C LEU A 312 -0.06 -25.85 5.22
N GLY A 313 1.00 -25.10 5.51
CA GLY A 313 1.47 -24.02 4.63
C GLY A 313 0.46 -22.87 4.56
N ALA A 314 0.58 -22.02 3.55
CA ALA A 314 -0.31 -20.89 3.34
C ALA A 314 -1.63 -21.35 2.71
N ILE A 315 -2.73 -20.79 3.22
CA ILE A 315 -4.09 -21.03 2.77
C ILE A 315 -4.73 -19.69 2.43
N ASP A 316 -5.35 -19.61 1.26
CA ASP A 316 -6.05 -18.44 0.74
C ASP A 316 -7.57 -18.60 0.88
N ASP A 317 -8.30 -17.82 1.67
CA ASP A 317 -7.91 -16.69 2.55
C ASP A 317 -7.94 -17.07 4.04
N ILE A 318 -8.93 -17.88 4.45
CA ILE A 318 -9.24 -18.23 5.84
C ILE A 318 -9.38 -19.74 5.94
N ASP A 319 -8.77 -20.35 6.97
CA ASP A 319 -9.02 -21.74 7.30
C ASP A 319 -9.73 -21.91 8.64
N THR A 320 -10.51 -22.97 8.78
CA THR A 320 -10.88 -23.55 10.07
C THR A 320 -10.49 -25.02 10.03
N THR A 321 -9.74 -25.50 11.02
CA THR A 321 -9.11 -26.82 10.97
C THR A 321 -9.51 -27.71 12.16
N TRP A 322 -9.90 -28.96 11.85
CA TRP A 322 -10.25 -30.00 12.82
C TRP A 322 -9.39 -31.25 12.64
N VAL A 323 -9.10 -31.94 13.74
CA VAL A 323 -8.51 -33.29 13.75
C VAL A 323 -9.36 -34.21 14.61
N ASN A 324 -9.76 -35.36 14.05
CA ASN A 324 -10.63 -36.34 14.72
C ASN A 324 -11.90 -35.70 15.31
N GLY A 325 -12.45 -34.70 14.62
CA GLY A 325 -13.64 -33.95 15.04
C GLY A 325 -13.40 -32.86 16.09
N SER A 326 -12.18 -32.73 16.62
CA SER A 326 -11.81 -31.66 17.56
C SER A 326 -11.30 -30.44 16.80
N LEU A 327 -11.86 -29.26 17.06
CA LEU A 327 -11.40 -27.99 16.50
C LEU A 327 -10.00 -27.67 17.03
N LEU A 328 -9.06 -27.41 16.13
CA LEU A 328 -7.71 -26.99 16.49
C LEU A 328 -7.52 -25.47 16.44
N GLY A 329 -8.16 -24.80 15.48
CA GLY A 329 -8.08 -23.34 15.33
C GLY A 329 -8.56 -22.84 13.98
N SER A 330 -8.37 -21.54 13.79
CA SER A 330 -8.65 -20.81 12.55
C SER A 330 -7.61 -19.71 12.37
N THR A 331 -7.24 -19.42 11.12
CA THR A 331 -6.26 -18.37 10.79
C THR A 331 -6.67 -17.68 9.49
N THR A 332 -6.50 -16.35 9.46
CA THR A 332 -6.79 -15.47 8.33
C THR A 332 -5.50 -14.97 7.67
N GLY A 333 -5.52 -14.81 6.35
CA GLY A 333 -4.48 -14.18 5.55
C GLY A 333 -3.89 -15.14 4.51
N TRP A 334 -3.94 -14.74 3.25
CA TRP A 334 -3.60 -15.60 2.10
C TRP A 334 -2.15 -16.12 2.03
N GLN A 335 -1.18 -15.41 2.63
CA GLN A 335 0.23 -15.84 2.70
C GLN A 335 0.66 -16.44 4.05
N THR A 336 -0.19 -16.36 5.07
CA THR A 336 0.18 -16.74 6.44
C THR A 336 0.35 -18.26 6.54
N PRO A 337 1.48 -18.82 6.97
CA PRO A 337 1.57 -20.26 7.20
C PRO A 337 0.60 -20.70 8.30
N ARG A 338 -0.09 -21.84 8.13
CA ARG A 338 -1.00 -22.40 9.14
C ARG A 338 -0.29 -23.46 9.97
N GLU A 339 -0.27 -23.23 11.29
CA GLU A 339 0.36 -24.11 12.26
C GLU A 339 -0.56 -24.36 13.46
N TYR A 340 -0.91 -25.63 13.71
CA TYR A 340 -1.81 -26.02 14.80
C TYR A 340 -1.24 -27.14 15.65
N ARG A 341 -1.33 -27.02 16.99
CA ARG A 341 -0.94 -28.10 17.90
C ARG A 341 -2.00 -29.19 17.92
N ILE A 342 -1.60 -30.43 17.65
CA ILE A 342 -2.42 -31.62 17.88
C ILE A 342 -2.03 -32.21 19.24
N PRO A 343 -2.89 -32.18 20.26
CA PRO A 343 -2.59 -32.78 21.56
C PRO A 343 -2.47 -34.31 21.46
N SER A 344 -1.63 -34.90 22.31
CA SER A 344 -1.39 -36.35 22.33
C SER A 344 -2.64 -37.21 22.53
N SER A 345 -3.70 -36.65 23.10
CA SER A 345 -5.01 -37.30 23.25
C SER A 345 -5.64 -37.66 21.90
N LEU A 346 -5.38 -36.89 20.84
CA LEU A 346 -5.90 -37.13 19.50
C LEU A 346 -5.01 -38.05 18.65
N THR A 347 -3.79 -38.37 19.11
CA THR A 347 -2.79 -39.12 18.33
C THR A 347 -2.53 -40.53 18.86
N ALA A 348 -3.21 -40.91 19.95
CA ALA A 348 -3.00 -42.19 20.64
C ALA A 348 -3.46 -43.40 19.82
N GLU A 349 -4.56 -43.27 19.07
CA GLU A 349 -5.16 -44.37 18.29
C GLU A 349 -4.33 -44.72 17.04
N GLY A 350 -3.42 -43.84 16.63
CA GLY A 350 -2.48 -44.08 15.53
C GLY A 350 -3.07 -43.86 14.13
N GLU A 351 -4.30 -43.40 14.02
CA GLU A 351 -4.90 -42.83 12.81
C GLU A 351 -5.48 -41.46 13.14
N ILE A 352 -5.37 -40.52 12.20
CA ILE A 352 -5.96 -39.19 12.32
C ILE A 352 -6.70 -38.83 11.05
N ALA A 353 -7.84 -38.18 11.20
CA ALA A 353 -8.62 -37.59 10.13
C ALA A 353 -8.56 -36.07 10.27
N ILE A 354 -8.01 -35.42 9.26
CA ILE A 354 -7.86 -33.97 9.16
C ILE A 354 -9.02 -33.46 8.28
N LEU A 355 -9.71 -32.43 8.76
CA LEU A 355 -10.72 -31.70 8.02
C LEU A 355 -10.36 -30.21 8.05
N VAL A 356 -10.36 -29.56 6.89
CA VAL A 356 -10.05 -28.14 6.75
C VAL A 356 -11.19 -27.50 5.97
N ARG A 357 -11.83 -26.49 6.53
CA ARG A 357 -12.71 -25.57 5.78
C ARG A 357 -11.85 -24.42 5.28
N VAL A 358 -11.81 -24.20 3.98
CA VAL A 358 -11.15 -23.05 3.36
C VAL A 358 -12.24 -22.12 2.82
N LEU A 359 -12.20 -20.86 3.25
CA LEU A 359 -13.00 -19.77 2.67
C LEU A 359 -12.04 -18.86 1.90
N ASP A 360 -12.27 -18.74 0.61
CA ASP A 360 -11.61 -17.79 -0.29
C ASP A 360 -12.62 -16.68 -0.63
N THR A 361 -12.19 -15.43 -0.50
CA THR A 361 -13.04 -14.25 -0.73
C THR A 361 -12.68 -13.49 -2.00
N GLY A 362 -11.67 -13.92 -2.74
CA GLY A 362 -11.33 -13.30 -4.02
C GLY A 362 -9.94 -13.66 -4.48
N GLY A 363 -9.81 -14.00 -5.76
CA GLY A 363 -8.50 -14.25 -6.37
C GLY A 363 -8.32 -15.72 -6.66
N GLY A 364 -7.37 -16.37 -6.00
CA GLY A 364 -7.19 -17.82 -6.11
C GLY A 364 -7.25 -18.47 -4.74
N GLY A 365 -7.82 -19.66 -4.64
CA GLY A 365 -8.09 -20.27 -3.34
C GLY A 365 -7.39 -21.61 -3.11
N GLY A 366 -7.35 -22.02 -1.84
CA GLY A 366 -6.92 -23.36 -1.44
C GLY A 366 -5.62 -23.42 -0.63
N ILE A 367 -5.13 -24.63 -0.40
CA ILE A 367 -3.86 -24.91 0.30
C ILE A 367 -2.76 -24.92 -0.74
N TRP A 368 -2.15 -23.77 -1.03
CA TRP A 368 -1.52 -23.54 -2.33
C TRP A 368 0.02 -23.49 -2.33
N ASN A 369 0.63 -23.07 -1.23
CA ASN A 369 2.05 -22.73 -1.23
C ASN A 369 2.95 -23.98 -1.17
N ALA A 370 3.42 -24.43 -2.33
CA ALA A 370 4.30 -25.59 -2.47
C ALA A 370 5.72 -25.40 -1.90
N GLN A 371 6.11 -24.17 -1.54
CA GLN A 371 7.40 -23.89 -0.89
C GLN A 371 7.31 -24.02 0.63
N GLN A 372 6.11 -24.14 1.19
CA GLN A 372 5.86 -24.29 2.61
C GLN A 372 5.52 -25.74 2.98
N PRO A 373 5.81 -26.16 4.22
CA PRO A 373 5.55 -27.53 4.65
C PRO A 373 4.05 -27.83 4.75
N LEU A 374 3.62 -28.91 4.11
CA LEU A 374 2.31 -29.54 4.30
C LEU A 374 2.54 -30.90 4.97
N ARG A 375 2.61 -30.94 6.31
CA ARG A 375 3.07 -32.11 7.07
C ARG A 375 2.56 -32.12 8.51
N ILE A 376 2.84 -33.22 9.20
CA ILE A 376 2.73 -33.33 10.66
C ILE A 376 4.10 -33.65 11.22
N SER A 377 4.53 -32.92 12.25
CA SER A 377 5.81 -33.14 12.93
C SER A 377 5.63 -33.32 14.43
N GLN A 378 6.59 -33.96 15.10
CA GLN A 378 6.61 -33.98 16.55
C GLN A 378 6.93 -32.58 17.09
N THR A 379 6.15 -32.07 18.05
CA THR A 379 6.41 -30.75 18.64
C THR A 379 7.82 -30.68 19.22
N GLY A 380 8.59 -29.67 18.82
CA GLY A 380 9.99 -29.47 19.23
C GLY A 380 11.02 -30.38 18.55
N ASN A 381 10.61 -31.24 17.60
CA ASN A 381 11.51 -32.06 16.80
C ASN A 381 10.96 -32.31 15.39
N ALA A 382 11.17 -31.33 14.50
CA ALA A 382 10.70 -31.38 13.12
C ALA A 382 11.31 -32.50 12.26
N GLY A 383 12.38 -33.17 12.73
CA GLY A 383 13.01 -34.29 12.02
C GLY A 383 12.22 -35.60 12.08
N ILE A 384 11.21 -35.69 12.94
CA ILE A 384 10.25 -36.82 12.98
C ILE A 384 8.93 -36.29 12.44
N SER A 385 8.63 -36.58 11.18
CA SER A 385 7.47 -36.03 10.49
C SER A 385 6.78 -37.03 9.55
N LEU A 386 5.56 -36.69 9.16
CA LEU A 386 4.74 -37.35 8.15
C LEU A 386 4.32 -36.30 7.13
N ASP A 387 4.69 -36.49 5.86
CA ASP A 387 4.29 -35.64 4.76
C ASP A 387 2.78 -35.80 4.46
N LEU A 388 2.09 -34.69 4.24
CA LEU A 388 0.67 -34.63 3.91
C LEU A 388 0.42 -34.18 2.45
N ALA A 389 1.45 -33.88 1.67
CA ALA A 389 1.30 -33.55 0.25
C ALA A 389 0.66 -34.69 -0.56
N GLY A 390 0.19 -34.36 -1.76
CA GLY A 390 -0.48 -35.27 -2.68
C GLY A 390 -2.00 -35.19 -2.57
N VAL A 391 -2.70 -36.31 -2.81
CA VAL A 391 -4.16 -36.31 -2.97
C VAL A 391 -4.88 -36.08 -1.63
N TRP A 392 -5.83 -35.15 -1.65
CA TRP A 392 -6.83 -34.87 -0.63
C TRP A 392 -8.23 -35.03 -1.24
N GLU A 393 -9.22 -35.33 -0.41
CA GLU A 393 -10.63 -35.27 -0.80
C GLU A 393 -11.08 -33.81 -0.68
N SER A 394 -11.81 -33.30 -1.68
CA SER A 394 -12.27 -31.90 -1.72
C SER A 394 -13.77 -31.80 -2.00
N ARG A 395 -14.45 -30.83 -1.41
CA ARG A 395 -15.88 -30.59 -1.61
C ARG A 395 -16.21 -29.11 -1.46
N PHE A 396 -16.60 -28.48 -2.56
CA PHE A 396 -17.16 -27.13 -2.54
C PHE A 396 -18.58 -27.16 -2.00
N THR A 397 -18.89 -26.23 -1.09
CA THR A 397 -20.23 -26.14 -0.46
C THR A 397 -20.88 -24.78 -0.63
N LEU A 398 -20.09 -23.73 -0.91
CA LEU A 398 -20.58 -22.40 -1.21
C LEU A 398 -19.74 -21.77 -2.32
N GLN A 399 -20.38 -21.03 -3.23
CA GLN A 399 -19.72 -20.16 -4.19
C GLN A 399 -20.19 -18.72 -3.96
N LEU A 400 -19.26 -17.81 -3.69
CA LEU A 400 -19.49 -16.38 -3.55
C LEU A 400 -19.86 -15.76 -4.91
N GLY A 401 -20.51 -14.59 -4.89
CA GLY A 401 -21.09 -13.97 -6.08
C GLY A 401 -22.54 -14.39 -6.38
N GLN A 402 -22.99 -15.56 -5.88
CA GLN A 402 -24.43 -15.93 -5.82
C GLN A 402 -25.01 -15.95 -4.40
N GLY A 403 -24.16 -15.95 -3.36
CA GLY A 403 -24.52 -15.89 -1.94
C GLY A 403 -24.12 -14.57 -1.26
N PRO A 404 -24.49 -14.37 0.02
CA PRO A 404 -24.10 -13.18 0.78
C PRO A 404 -22.61 -13.22 1.12
N TRP A 405 -21.95 -12.07 1.12
CA TRP A 405 -20.54 -11.95 1.50
C TRP A 405 -20.31 -12.19 2.99
N PRO A 406 -19.19 -12.81 3.41
CA PRO A 406 -18.83 -12.94 4.82
C PRO A 406 -18.60 -11.56 5.46
N PRO A 407 -18.73 -11.44 6.79
CA PRO A 407 -18.33 -10.22 7.49
C PRO A 407 -16.84 -9.95 7.25
N GLN A 408 -16.45 -8.67 7.22
CA GLN A 408 -15.04 -8.28 7.13
C GLN A 408 -14.41 -8.20 8.52
N ASP A 409 -13.19 -8.69 8.66
CA ASP A 409 -12.36 -8.44 9.85
C ASP A 409 -11.80 -7.03 9.76
N LEU A 410 -12.46 -6.08 10.42
CA LEU A 410 -12.05 -4.68 10.42
C LEU A 410 -10.71 -4.47 11.16
N SER A 411 -10.30 -5.38 12.06
CA SER A 411 -8.98 -5.31 12.70
C SER A 411 -7.84 -5.69 11.76
N GLN A 412 -8.15 -6.49 10.72
CA GLN A 412 -7.18 -7.01 9.77
C GLN A 412 -7.32 -6.41 8.36
N ASN A 413 -8.16 -5.40 8.16
CA ASN A 413 -8.38 -4.80 6.85
C ASN A 413 -7.47 -3.56 6.64
N PRO A 414 -6.41 -3.64 5.81
CA PRO A 414 -5.57 -2.47 5.51
C PRO A 414 -6.31 -1.43 4.67
N GLY A 415 -7.48 -1.77 4.10
CA GLY A 415 -8.34 -0.85 3.37
C GLY A 415 -9.40 -0.15 4.23
N ALA A 416 -9.44 -0.41 5.54
CA ALA A 416 -10.32 0.31 6.44
C ALA A 416 -9.94 1.81 6.48
N PRO A 417 -10.90 2.73 6.61
CA PRO A 417 -10.59 4.16 6.71
C PRO A 417 -9.60 4.47 7.83
N THR A 418 -8.71 5.44 7.62
CA THR A 418 -7.71 5.96 8.59
C THR A 418 -6.56 5.02 9.00
N VAL A 419 -6.69 3.72 8.83
CA VAL A 419 -5.80 2.77 9.52
C VAL A 419 -4.33 2.82 9.06
N LEU A 420 -4.08 3.21 7.81
CA LEU A 420 -2.73 3.34 7.28
C LEU A 420 -2.16 4.74 7.52
N PHE A 421 -3.01 5.78 7.50
CA PHE A 421 -2.61 7.10 7.96
C PHE A 421 -2.05 7.00 9.38
N ASN A 422 -2.83 6.40 10.28
CA ASN A 422 -2.49 6.25 11.68
C ASN A 422 -1.19 5.49 11.94
N ALA A 423 -0.94 4.40 11.21
CA ALA A 423 0.19 3.52 11.49
C ALA A 423 1.44 3.80 10.64
N MET A 424 1.30 4.42 9.46
CA MET A 424 2.39 4.56 8.50
C MET A 424 2.69 6.01 8.12
N ILE A 425 1.75 6.95 8.26
CA ILE A 425 1.94 8.36 7.88
C ILE A 425 2.12 9.24 9.11
N ALA A 426 1.26 9.11 10.12
CA ALA A 426 1.31 9.93 11.32
C ALA A 426 2.64 9.82 12.09
N PRO A 427 3.29 8.64 12.24
CA PRO A 427 4.62 8.55 12.86
C PRO A 427 5.72 9.32 12.11
N LEU A 428 5.50 9.64 10.83
CA LEU A 428 6.43 10.40 10.01
C LEU A 428 6.26 11.91 10.19
N VAL A 429 5.16 12.36 10.79
CA VAL A 429 4.93 13.78 11.09
C VAL A 429 5.77 14.15 12.32
N PRO A 430 6.56 15.25 12.31
CA PRO A 430 6.66 16.28 11.27
C PRO A 430 7.99 16.23 10.48
N TYR A 431 8.50 15.07 10.07
CA TYR A 431 9.77 14.96 9.32
C TYR A 431 9.79 15.96 8.16
N ALA A 432 10.78 16.83 8.09
CA ALA A 432 10.80 17.90 7.08
C ALA A 432 10.88 17.30 5.66
N LEU A 433 9.99 17.76 4.76
CA LEU A 433 9.87 17.27 3.38
C LEU A 433 10.01 18.41 2.35
N ARG A 434 10.46 18.05 1.14
CA ARG A 434 10.40 18.85 -0.09
C ARG A 434 9.07 18.68 -0.83
N GLY A 435 8.41 17.53 -0.66
CA GLY A 435 7.13 17.23 -1.31
C GLY A 435 6.66 15.79 -1.14
N PHE A 436 5.49 15.52 -1.73
CA PHE A 436 4.84 14.22 -1.77
C PHE A 436 4.85 13.64 -3.18
N VAL A 437 4.98 12.31 -3.29
CA VAL A 437 4.78 11.54 -4.51
C VAL A 437 3.77 10.43 -4.19
N PHE A 438 2.68 10.34 -4.95
CA PHE A 438 1.58 9.41 -4.64
C PHE A 438 1.15 8.60 -5.87
N TYR A 439 1.02 7.28 -5.73
CA TYR A 439 0.50 6.43 -6.81
C TYR A 439 -0.60 5.51 -6.27
N GLN A 440 -1.84 5.96 -6.44
CA GLN A 440 -3.03 5.26 -5.97
C GLN A 440 -4.27 5.66 -6.80
N GLY A 441 -5.24 4.74 -6.84
CA GLY A 441 -6.57 4.98 -7.38
C GLY A 441 -7.27 3.70 -7.83
N GLU A 442 -6.53 2.62 -8.09
CA GLU A 442 -7.12 1.37 -8.60
C GLU A 442 -8.13 0.77 -7.60
N ALA A 443 -7.83 0.82 -6.30
CA ALA A 443 -8.75 0.34 -5.27
C ALA A 443 -10.01 1.21 -5.11
N ASN A 444 -10.00 2.45 -5.62
CA ASN A 444 -11.15 3.35 -5.62
C ASN A 444 -11.84 3.41 -6.99
N ALA A 445 -11.43 2.63 -7.99
CA ALA A 445 -11.95 2.72 -9.35
C ALA A 445 -13.48 2.48 -9.42
N GLY A 446 -14.01 1.62 -8.56
CA GLY A 446 -15.46 1.39 -8.43
C GLY A 446 -16.25 2.55 -7.79
N LYS A 447 -15.56 3.55 -7.23
CA LYS A 447 -16.14 4.73 -6.55
C LYS A 447 -15.59 6.05 -7.12
N ALA A 448 -15.26 6.11 -8.41
CA ALA A 448 -14.59 7.26 -9.04
C ALA A 448 -15.24 8.63 -8.75
N ALA A 449 -16.58 8.71 -8.70
CA ALA A 449 -17.30 9.96 -8.39
C ALA A 449 -17.06 10.45 -6.94
N GLU A 450 -16.87 9.53 -6.00
CA GLU A 450 -16.46 9.89 -4.64
C GLU A 450 -14.96 10.22 -4.59
N TYR A 451 -14.14 9.46 -5.34
CA TYR A 451 -12.70 9.66 -5.43
C TYR A 451 -12.31 11.05 -5.94
N GLU A 452 -13.11 11.63 -6.86
CA GLU A 452 -12.96 13.02 -7.35
C GLU A 452 -12.91 14.03 -6.19
N ARG A 453 -13.62 13.78 -5.09
CA ARG A 453 -13.60 14.62 -3.87
C ARG A 453 -12.60 14.12 -2.83
N LEU A 454 -12.42 12.80 -2.73
CA LEU A 454 -11.56 12.18 -1.72
C LEU A 454 -10.08 12.47 -1.95
N LEU A 455 -9.59 12.39 -3.19
CA LEU A 455 -8.18 12.65 -3.47
C LEU A 455 -7.76 14.10 -3.12
N PRO A 456 -8.53 15.16 -3.48
CA PRO A 456 -8.26 16.51 -2.99
C PRO A 456 -8.28 16.63 -1.46
N ALA A 457 -9.17 15.91 -0.77
CA ALA A 457 -9.23 15.91 0.68
C ALA A 457 -7.98 15.27 1.30
N LEU A 458 -7.51 14.13 0.77
CA LEU A 458 -6.25 13.49 1.16
C LEU A 458 -5.06 14.43 0.97
N ILE A 459 -4.99 15.12 -0.18
CA ILE A 459 -3.91 16.07 -0.47
C ILE A 459 -3.90 17.21 0.55
N ALA A 460 -5.06 17.77 0.87
CA ALA A 460 -5.20 18.83 1.86
C ALA A 460 -4.82 18.32 3.27
N ASP A 461 -5.30 17.13 3.65
CA ASP A 461 -5.04 16.49 4.92
C ASP A 461 -3.54 16.30 5.17
N TRP A 462 -2.81 15.68 4.24
CA TRP A 462 -1.36 15.49 4.38
C TRP A 462 -0.61 16.82 4.48
N ARG A 463 -1.01 17.84 3.71
CA ARG A 463 -0.41 19.18 3.81
C ARG A 463 -0.69 19.84 5.16
N GLU A 464 -1.89 19.63 5.73
CA GLU A 464 -2.28 20.16 7.03
C GLU A 464 -1.47 19.54 8.16
N HIS A 465 -1.28 18.21 8.16
CA HIS A 465 -0.46 17.51 9.15
C HIS A 465 1.01 17.95 9.13
N TRP A 466 1.54 18.31 7.96
CA TRP A 466 2.88 18.91 7.84
C TRP A 466 2.92 20.42 8.06
N GLY A 467 1.78 21.08 8.30
CA GLY A 467 1.68 22.54 8.42
C GLY A 467 2.13 23.30 7.17
N ALA A 468 2.03 22.67 5.99
CA ALA A 468 2.60 23.13 4.73
C ALA A 468 1.56 23.11 3.58
N PRO A 469 0.61 24.08 3.55
CA PRO A 469 -0.55 24.07 2.64
C PRO A 469 -0.21 24.11 1.14
N ASN A 470 1.01 24.54 0.79
CA ASN A 470 1.49 24.63 -0.60
C ASN A 470 2.61 23.63 -0.90
N LEU A 471 2.85 22.63 -0.04
CA LEU A 471 3.90 21.66 -0.29
C LEU A 471 3.59 20.87 -1.58
N PRO A 472 4.54 20.74 -2.53
CA PRO A 472 4.31 20.05 -3.79
C PRO A 472 3.73 18.65 -3.59
N PHE A 473 2.63 18.35 -4.29
CA PHE A 473 2.00 17.04 -4.28
C PHE A 473 1.95 16.50 -5.71
N LEU A 474 2.72 15.45 -5.98
CA LEU A 474 2.84 14.86 -7.30
C LEU A 474 2.13 13.51 -7.27
N TYR A 475 1.31 13.20 -8.26
CA TYR A 475 0.69 11.87 -8.33
C TYR A 475 0.56 11.32 -9.73
N VAL A 476 0.34 10.01 -9.81
CA VAL A 476 0.32 9.26 -11.07
C VAL A 476 -1.11 8.92 -11.48
N GLN A 477 -1.47 9.27 -12.72
CA GLN A 477 -2.74 8.85 -13.30
C GLN A 477 -2.77 7.33 -13.49
N ILE A 478 -3.91 6.69 -13.18
CA ILE A 478 -4.07 5.24 -13.28
C ILE A 478 -3.87 4.76 -14.72
N ALA A 479 -2.98 3.78 -14.85
CA ALA A 479 -2.62 3.21 -16.14
C ALA A 479 -3.81 2.49 -16.80
N PRO A 480 -3.86 2.44 -18.15
CA PRO A 480 -4.77 1.58 -18.88
C PRO A 480 -4.68 0.12 -18.45
N TYR A 481 -5.82 -0.50 -18.15
CA TYR A 481 -5.98 -1.93 -17.82
C TYR A 481 -7.44 -2.31 -18.08
N GLU A 482 -7.72 -3.55 -18.50
CA GLU A 482 -9.07 -4.00 -18.88
C GLU A 482 -10.12 -3.81 -17.77
N GLY A 483 -9.71 -3.94 -16.50
CA GLY A 483 -10.57 -3.72 -15.34
C GLY A 483 -10.62 -2.27 -14.82
N MET A 484 -9.92 -1.32 -15.44
CA MET A 484 -9.85 0.06 -14.94
C MET A 484 -10.80 1.00 -15.69
N PRO A 485 -12.00 1.33 -15.16
CA PRO A 485 -12.95 2.24 -15.79
C PRO A 485 -12.35 3.63 -16.08
N PRO A 486 -12.69 4.30 -17.21
CA PRO A 486 -12.13 5.62 -17.54
C PRO A 486 -12.46 6.71 -16.52
N GLU A 487 -13.53 6.54 -15.74
CA GLU A 487 -13.98 7.49 -14.73
C GLU A 487 -12.93 7.77 -13.65
N ILE A 488 -12.09 6.79 -13.27
CA ILE A 488 -11.05 7.03 -12.25
C ILE A 488 -9.97 8.00 -12.76
N ARG A 489 -9.62 7.92 -14.05
CA ARG A 489 -8.66 8.84 -14.68
C ARG A 489 -9.21 10.24 -14.80
N GLU A 490 -10.51 10.37 -15.05
CA GLU A 490 -11.19 11.66 -15.04
C GLU A 490 -11.24 12.25 -13.63
N ALA A 491 -11.57 11.45 -12.62
CA ALA A 491 -11.56 11.87 -11.22
C ALA A 491 -10.18 12.41 -10.81
N GLN A 492 -9.10 11.74 -11.22
CA GLN A 492 -7.73 12.22 -11.04
C GLN A 492 -7.49 13.54 -11.79
N ARG A 493 -7.83 13.64 -13.08
CA ARG A 493 -7.67 14.88 -13.85
C ARG A 493 -8.42 16.07 -13.22
N LEU A 494 -9.61 15.82 -12.67
CA LEU A 494 -10.39 16.82 -11.97
C LEU A 494 -9.79 17.18 -10.61
N ALA A 495 -9.19 16.23 -9.88
CA ALA A 495 -8.48 16.49 -8.64
C ALA A 495 -7.25 17.39 -8.83
N GLU A 496 -6.50 17.23 -9.93
CA GLU A 496 -5.41 18.16 -10.29
C GLU A 496 -5.94 19.59 -10.43
N LYS A 497 -7.06 19.77 -11.14
CA LYS A 497 -7.68 21.09 -11.32
C LYS A 497 -8.21 21.68 -10.00
N ALA A 498 -8.59 20.83 -9.05
CA ALA A 498 -9.16 21.25 -7.76
C ALA A 498 -8.09 21.57 -6.70
N THR A 499 -6.81 21.33 -6.98
CA THR A 499 -5.73 21.48 -6.01
C THR A 499 -4.61 22.37 -6.54
N GLU A 500 -4.02 23.19 -5.66
CA GLU A 500 -2.88 24.05 -6.01
C GLU A 500 -1.55 23.34 -5.74
N THR A 501 -0.50 23.77 -6.45
CA THR A 501 0.87 23.21 -6.31
C THR A 501 0.90 21.69 -6.42
N THR A 502 0.09 21.16 -7.33
CA THR A 502 -0.13 19.75 -7.58
C THR A 502 0.13 19.44 -9.05
N ALA A 503 0.67 18.27 -9.36
CA ALA A 503 0.81 17.79 -10.73
C ALA A 503 0.47 16.31 -10.85
N MET A 504 -0.30 15.99 -11.90
CA MET A 504 -0.61 14.62 -12.30
C MET A 504 0.28 14.20 -13.46
N VAL A 505 0.92 13.04 -13.37
CA VAL A 505 1.64 12.44 -14.50
C VAL A 505 0.75 11.44 -15.23
N VAL A 506 0.56 11.66 -16.53
CA VAL A 506 -0.27 10.82 -17.41
C VAL A 506 0.52 9.55 -17.80
N THR A 507 -0.15 8.40 -17.87
CA THR A 507 0.48 7.08 -18.09
C THR A 507 -0.13 6.25 -19.21
N ILE A 508 -1.03 6.82 -20.03
CA ILE A 508 -1.77 6.05 -21.04
C ILE A 508 -0.90 5.37 -22.11
N ASP A 509 0.34 5.82 -22.29
CA ASP A 509 1.30 5.27 -23.25
C ASP A 509 2.25 4.22 -22.66
N VAL A 510 2.19 4.02 -21.34
CA VAL A 510 3.06 3.08 -20.59
C VAL A 510 2.25 2.09 -19.74
N GLY A 511 0.94 1.98 -20.00
CA GLY A 511 0.08 0.98 -19.40
C GLY A 511 0.21 -0.41 -20.02
N ASP A 512 -0.55 -1.36 -19.49
CA ASP A 512 -0.64 -2.73 -19.99
C ASP A 512 -2.10 -3.19 -19.89
N ALA A 513 -2.68 -3.54 -21.04
CA ALA A 513 -4.09 -3.93 -21.11
C ALA A 513 -4.44 -5.13 -20.21
N THR A 514 -3.46 -6.00 -19.96
CA THR A 514 -3.62 -7.31 -19.30
C THR A 514 -2.99 -7.39 -17.92
N ASP A 515 -2.28 -6.35 -17.49
CA ASP A 515 -1.56 -6.34 -16.23
C ASP A 515 -1.77 -4.98 -15.53
N ILE A 516 -2.40 -5.01 -14.36
CA ILE A 516 -2.65 -3.83 -13.54
C ILE A 516 -1.35 -3.22 -12.96
N HIS A 517 -0.22 -3.95 -13.05
CA HIS A 517 1.11 -3.51 -12.67
C HIS A 517 2.04 -3.36 -13.89
N PRO A 518 1.86 -2.35 -14.78
CA PRO A 518 2.68 -2.21 -15.97
C PRO A 518 4.17 -2.16 -15.67
N ALA A 519 4.95 -2.95 -16.41
CA ALA A 519 6.39 -3.11 -16.22
C ALA A 519 7.21 -1.87 -16.62
N ASN A 520 6.65 -0.96 -17.42
CA ASN A 520 7.36 0.23 -17.90
C ASN A 520 7.28 1.39 -16.89
N LYS A 521 8.12 1.34 -15.85
CA LYS A 521 8.08 2.30 -14.72
C LYS A 521 8.99 3.51 -14.87
N GLU A 522 10.08 3.40 -15.63
CA GLU A 522 11.04 4.50 -15.79
C GLU A 522 10.40 5.81 -16.28
N PRO A 523 9.53 5.81 -17.32
CA PRO A 523 8.88 7.04 -17.77
C PRO A 523 7.99 7.68 -16.70
N VAL A 524 7.45 6.90 -15.76
CA VAL A 524 6.62 7.42 -14.66
C VAL A 524 7.50 8.24 -13.70
N GLY A 525 8.64 7.68 -13.26
CA GLY A 525 9.60 8.38 -12.40
C GLY A 525 10.19 9.63 -13.07
N GLN A 526 10.53 9.54 -14.36
CA GLN A 526 11.00 10.67 -15.18
C GLN A 526 9.99 11.83 -15.20
N ARG A 527 8.70 11.52 -15.43
CA ARG A 527 7.63 12.53 -15.48
C ARG A 527 7.41 13.18 -14.11
N LEU A 528 7.49 12.39 -13.03
CA LEU A 528 7.41 12.91 -11.68
C LEU A 528 8.58 13.84 -11.38
N ALA A 529 9.80 13.51 -11.84
CA ALA A 529 10.97 14.36 -11.65
C ALA A 529 10.85 15.69 -12.41
N LEU A 530 10.30 15.68 -13.63
CA LEU A 530 9.98 16.92 -14.36
C LEU A 530 8.97 17.78 -13.58
N ALA A 531 7.92 17.17 -13.03
CA ALA A 531 6.93 17.89 -12.24
C ALA A 531 7.51 18.46 -10.94
N ALA A 532 8.38 17.70 -10.24
CA ALA A 532 9.10 18.20 -9.08
C ALA A 532 9.96 19.41 -9.44
N ARG A 533 10.77 19.31 -10.51
CA ARG A 533 11.64 20.41 -10.99
C ARG A 533 10.85 21.68 -11.29
N ALA A 534 9.71 21.57 -11.94
CA ALA A 534 8.86 22.72 -12.22
C ALA A 534 8.24 23.31 -10.93
N LEU A 535 7.58 22.49 -10.11
CA LEU A 535 6.78 22.98 -8.98
C LEU A 535 7.59 23.29 -7.72
N SER A 536 8.66 22.54 -7.47
CA SER A 536 9.47 22.62 -6.25
C SER A 536 10.77 23.38 -6.45
N TYR A 537 11.39 23.30 -7.63
CA TYR A 537 12.66 23.97 -7.93
C TYR A 537 12.46 25.26 -8.74
N GLY A 538 11.24 25.52 -9.22
CA GLY A 538 10.90 26.71 -9.99
C GLY A 538 11.54 26.74 -11.38
N GLU A 539 11.91 25.58 -11.93
CA GLU A 539 12.48 25.51 -13.27
C GLU A 539 11.42 25.80 -14.34
N GLU A 540 11.75 26.66 -15.31
CA GLU A 540 10.90 26.92 -16.49
C GLU A 540 11.02 25.78 -17.50
N ILE A 541 10.37 24.64 -17.20
CA ILE A 541 10.39 23.43 -18.04
C ILE A 541 8.97 22.92 -18.32
N VAL A 542 8.81 22.23 -19.45
CA VAL A 542 7.55 21.52 -19.77
C VAL A 542 7.52 20.22 -18.98
N TYR A 543 6.56 20.10 -18.05
CA TYR A 543 6.42 18.95 -17.15
C TYR A 543 5.10 18.18 -17.28
N SER A 544 4.13 18.74 -18.01
CA SER A 544 2.84 18.11 -18.29
C SER A 544 2.62 17.97 -19.79
N GLY A 545 1.95 16.90 -20.19
CA GLY A 545 1.40 16.77 -21.54
C GLY A 545 0.15 17.64 -21.74
N PRO A 546 -0.45 17.62 -22.95
CA PRO A 546 -1.62 18.44 -23.24
C PRO A 546 -2.81 18.10 -22.33
N VAL A 547 -3.39 19.11 -21.70
CA VAL A 547 -4.55 18.97 -20.81
C VAL A 547 -5.77 19.61 -21.46
N PHE A 548 -6.90 18.93 -21.46
CA PHE A 548 -8.15 19.47 -21.99
C PHE A 548 -8.52 20.79 -21.29
N GLU A 549 -8.68 21.86 -22.06
CA GLU A 549 -9.05 23.19 -21.55
C GLU A 549 -10.50 23.53 -21.90
N SER A 550 -10.84 23.45 -23.19
CA SER A 550 -12.18 23.80 -23.68
C SER A 550 -12.45 23.19 -25.05
N TRP A 551 -13.71 23.24 -25.49
CA TRP A 551 -14.07 22.86 -26.84
C TRP A 551 -15.24 23.69 -27.37
N ARG A 552 -15.38 23.71 -28.69
CA ARG A 552 -16.51 24.33 -29.39
C ARG A 552 -16.90 23.52 -30.61
N ALA A 553 -18.17 23.53 -30.98
CA ALA A 553 -18.67 22.86 -32.17
C ALA A 553 -19.46 23.78 -33.11
N LYS A 554 -19.35 23.49 -34.41
CA LYS A 554 -20.16 24.07 -35.48
C LYS A 554 -20.60 22.95 -36.43
N GLY A 555 -21.85 22.51 -36.29
CA GLY A 555 -22.37 21.37 -37.04
C GLY A 555 -21.58 20.10 -36.75
N LYS A 556 -21.04 19.46 -37.80
CA LYS A 556 -20.26 18.21 -37.73
C LYS A 556 -18.78 18.36 -37.34
N THR A 557 -18.36 19.56 -36.95
CA THR A 557 -16.96 19.86 -36.62
C THR A 557 -16.87 20.36 -35.19
N ALA A 558 -16.00 19.72 -34.41
CA ALA A 558 -15.60 20.19 -33.09
C ALA A 558 -14.13 20.63 -33.12
N ARG A 559 -13.79 21.63 -32.32
CA ARG A 559 -12.43 22.12 -32.10
C ARG A 559 -12.17 22.07 -30.60
N ILE A 560 -11.13 21.38 -30.20
CA ILE A 560 -10.73 21.19 -28.81
C ILE A 560 -9.43 21.96 -28.60
N ARG A 561 -9.38 22.77 -27.55
CA ARG A 561 -8.18 23.47 -27.11
C ARG A 561 -7.57 22.75 -25.92
N PHE A 562 -6.25 22.69 -25.91
CA PHE A 562 -5.47 22.11 -24.84
C PHE A 562 -4.57 23.18 -24.20
N SER A 563 -4.43 23.12 -22.88
CA SER A 563 -3.31 23.76 -22.17
C SER A 563 -2.10 22.80 -22.14
N SER A 564 -0.97 23.25 -21.58
CA SER A 564 0.24 22.43 -21.42
C SER A 564 0.76 21.83 -22.74
N THR A 565 0.65 22.59 -23.83
CA THR A 565 1.05 22.16 -25.17
C THR A 565 2.54 22.24 -25.43
N GLY A 566 3.33 22.77 -24.49
CA GLY A 566 4.78 22.95 -24.64
C GLY A 566 5.12 23.76 -25.90
N SER A 567 6.05 23.27 -26.71
CA SER A 567 6.39 23.86 -28.02
C SER A 567 5.43 23.47 -29.16
N GLY A 568 4.34 22.76 -28.83
CA GLY A 568 3.21 22.46 -29.70
C GLY A 568 2.70 21.03 -29.57
N LEU A 569 1.51 20.78 -30.12
CA LEU A 569 0.92 19.44 -30.18
C LEU A 569 1.66 18.54 -31.19
N LEU A 570 1.68 17.25 -30.89
CA LEU A 570 2.30 16.18 -31.68
C LEU A 570 1.38 14.96 -31.75
N ALA A 571 1.21 14.41 -32.96
CA ALA A 571 0.62 13.09 -33.15
C ALA A 571 1.75 12.05 -33.17
N LYS A 572 1.93 11.31 -32.08
CA LYS A 572 3.04 10.34 -31.96
C LYS A 572 2.76 9.13 -32.85
N GLY A 573 3.68 8.80 -33.74
CA GLY A 573 3.60 7.58 -34.55
C GLY A 573 2.60 7.59 -35.72
N GLY A 574 2.03 8.73 -36.12
CA GLY A 574 1.19 8.81 -37.34
C GLY A 574 -0.01 9.75 -37.23
N GLU A 575 -1.14 9.37 -37.84
CA GLU A 575 -2.40 10.11 -37.72
C GLU A 575 -2.95 10.05 -36.28
N LEU A 576 -3.68 11.09 -35.84
CA LEU A 576 -4.31 11.10 -34.52
C LEU A 576 -5.43 10.06 -34.43
N TYR A 577 -5.46 9.33 -33.31
CA TYR A 577 -6.54 8.40 -32.93
C TYR A 577 -6.94 8.57 -31.45
N GLY A 578 -7.98 7.84 -31.05
CA GLY A 578 -8.51 7.89 -29.67
C GLY A 578 -9.58 8.96 -29.43
N PHE A 579 -9.99 9.71 -30.46
CA PHE A 579 -11.04 10.73 -30.37
C PHE A 579 -12.40 10.22 -30.84
N GLU A 580 -13.43 10.55 -30.05
CA GLU A 580 -14.82 10.25 -30.38
C GLU A 580 -15.70 11.47 -30.17
N VAL A 581 -16.80 11.53 -30.93
CA VAL A 581 -17.82 12.57 -30.83
C VAL A 581 -19.21 11.95 -30.77
N ALA A 582 -20.12 12.57 -30.02
CA ALA A 582 -21.53 12.17 -29.97
C ALA A 582 -22.47 13.26 -30.46
N GLY A 583 -23.62 12.85 -30.99
CA GLY A 583 -24.72 13.72 -31.40
C GLY A 583 -25.76 13.89 -30.29
N ARG A 584 -26.98 14.25 -30.68
CA ARG A 584 -28.12 14.37 -29.74
C ARG A 584 -28.62 13.03 -29.20
N ASP A 585 -28.27 11.94 -29.87
CA ASP A 585 -28.56 10.57 -29.46
C ASP A 585 -27.65 10.06 -28.33
N GLY A 586 -26.57 10.80 -28.02
CA GLY A 586 -25.59 10.41 -27.01
C GLY A 586 -24.67 9.26 -27.43
N ALA A 587 -24.80 8.74 -28.65
CA ALA A 587 -23.96 7.67 -29.15
C ALA A 587 -22.60 8.23 -29.60
N PHE A 588 -21.51 7.72 -29.01
CA PHE A 588 -20.15 8.11 -29.40
C PHE A 588 -19.68 7.35 -30.63
N HIS A 589 -19.09 8.09 -31.57
CA HIS A 589 -18.51 7.57 -32.79
C HIS A 589 -17.08 8.08 -32.97
N ALA A 590 -16.19 7.23 -33.47
CA ALA A 590 -14.83 7.62 -33.84
C ALA A 590 -14.83 8.86 -34.77
N ALA A 591 -13.93 9.80 -34.47
CA ALA A 591 -13.78 11.04 -35.22
C ALA A 591 -12.40 11.11 -35.88
N LYS A 592 -12.34 11.60 -37.12
CA LYS A 592 -11.07 11.99 -37.72
C LYS A 592 -10.56 13.23 -36.99
N ALA A 593 -9.34 13.16 -36.48
CA ALA A 593 -8.68 14.22 -35.74
C ALA A 593 -7.48 14.79 -36.51
N THR A 594 -7.31 16.10 -36.49
CA THR A 594 -6.14 16.80 -37.08
C THR A 594 -5.70 17.94 -36.17
N ILE A 595 -4.39 18.12 -36.02
CA ILE A 595 -3.81 19.26 -35.29
C ILE A 595 -3.85 20.49 -36.19
N GLU A 596 -4.44 21.58 -35.70
CA GLU A 596 -4.37 22.92 -36.28
C GLU A 596 -3.91 23.87 -35.15
N ASP A 597 -2.64 24.30 -35.19
CA ASP A 597 -1.99 25.11 -34.14
C ASP A 597 -2.03 24.43 -32.74
N ASP A 598 -2.70 25.06 -31.77
CA ASP A 598 -2.93 24.58 -30.40
C ASP A 598 -4.26 23.81 -30.25
N GLU A 599 -4.95 23.54 -31.36
CA GLU A 599 -6.24 22.88 -31.38
C GLU A 599 -6.21 21.51 -32.06
N VAL A 600 -7.08 20.61 -31.59
CA VAL A 600 -7.44 19.40 -32.33
C VAL A 600 -8.82 19.58 -32.94
N VAL A 601 -8.89 19.44 -34.26
CA VAL A 601 -10.13 19.53 -35.03
C VAL A 601 -10.67 18.14 -35.30
N LEU A 602 -11.90 17.90 -34.83
CA LEU A 602 -12.62 16.63 -34.97
C LEU A 602 -13.70 16.72 -36.04
N ARG A 603 -13.80 15.67 -36.86
CA ARG A 603 -14.87 15.51 -37.86
C ARG A 603 -15.38 14.07 -37.86
N SER A 604 -16.69 13.89 -37.81
CA SER A 604 -17.34 12.59 -37.99
C SER A 604 -18.30 12.61 -39.17
N LYS A 605 -18.36 11.49 -39.91
CA LYS A 605 -19.37 11.27 -40.95
C LYS A 605 -20.70 10.81 -40.36
N GLN A 606 -20.70 10.30 -39.14
CA GLN A 606 -21.85 9.72 -38.45
C GLN A 606 -22.59 10.77 -37.61
N VAL A 607 -21.92 11.84 -37.19
CA VAL A 607 -22.49 12.90 -36.34
C VAL A 607 -22.67 14.20 -37.13
N SER A 608 -23.92 14.61 -37.32
CA SER A 608 -24.28 15.83 -38.08
C SER A 608 -24.20 17.12 -37.25
N LEU A 609 -24.40 17.00 -35.93
CA LEU A 609 -24.29 18.08 -34.95
C LEU A 609 -23.60 17.53 -33.70
N VAL A 610 -22.33 17.92 -33.49
CA VAL A 610 -21.56 17.46 -32.33
C VAL A 610 -22.10 18.09 -31.05
N LYS A 611 -22.34 17.24 -30.04
CA LYS A 611 -22.85 17.58 -28.71
C LYS A 611 -21.97 17.09 -27.57
N ALA A 612 -21.09 16.14 -27.81
CA ALA A 612 -20.07 15.76 -26.84
C ALA A 612 -18.79 15.33 -27.56
N VAL A 613 -17.66 15.40 -26.86
CA VAL A 613 -16.35 14.96 -27.30
C VAL A 613 -15.67 14.16 -26.19
N ARG A 614 -14.86 13.18 -26.55
CA ARG A 614 -14.00 12.47 -25.58
C ARG A 614 -12.71 11.99 -26.24
N TYR A 615 -11.68 11.79 -25.43
CA TYR A 615 -10.38 11.29 -25.84
C TYR A 615 -9.93 10.20 -24.88
N GLY A 616 -9.47 9.05 -25.40
CA GLY A 616 -8.96 7.94 -24.60
C GLY A 616 -9.97 7.39 -23.58
N TRP A 617 -11.27 7.54 -23.82
CA TRP A 617 -12.33 7.21 -22.87
C TRP A 617 -12.74 5.73 -22.94
N ALA A 618 -11.85 4.86 -22.49
CA ALA A 618 -12.05 3.42 -22.42
C ALA A 618 -11.29 2.85 -21.22
N ASN A 619 -11.54 1.59 -20.86
CA ASN A 619 -10.84 0.93 -19.76
C ASN A 619 -9.33 0.81 -20.06
N VAL A 620 -9.04 0.24 -21.23
CA VAL A 620 -7.73 0.32 -21.87
C VAL A 620 -7.71 1.60 -22.71
N ALA A 621 -7.37 2.73 -22.07
CA ALA A 621 -7.30 4.01 -22.76
C ALA A 621 -6.19 4.00 -23.82
N GLU A 622 -6.56 4.30 -25.06
CA GLU A 622 -5.64 4.41 -26.19
C GLU A 622 -5.69 5.83 -26.78
N GLY A 623 -4.51 6.36 -27.13
CA GLY A 623 -4.40 7.64 -27.81
C GLY A 623 -2.94 8.02 -28.08
N ASN A 624 -2.73 8.87 -29.08
CA ASN A 624 -1.40 9.33 -29.48
C ASN A 624 -1.24 10.84 -29.58
N LEU A 625 -2.08 11.61 -28.87
CA LEU A 625 -1.85 13.04 -28.69
C LEU A 625 -0.79 13.27 -27.61
N PHE A 626 0.28 13.95 -27.99
CA PHE A 626 1.39 14.35 -27.13
C PHE A 626 1.68 15.84 -27.32
N ASN A 627 2.49 16.44 -26.46
CA ASN A 627 3.25 17.63 -26.85
C ASN A 627 4.56 17.24 -27.54
N LYS A 628 5.26 18.20 -28.13
CA LYS A 628 6.54 17.97 -28.83
C LYS A 628 7.67 17.54 -27.91
N GLU A 629 7.55 17.78 -26.61
CA GLU A 629 8.46 17.32 -25.57
C GLU A 629 8.26 15.84 -25.22
N GLY A 630 7.23 15.19 -25.78
CA GLY A 630 7.01 13.75 -25.66
C GLY A 630 6.16 13.35 -24.46
N LEU A 631 5.39 14.27 -23.87
CA LEU A 631 4.46 14.00 -22.78
C LEU A 631 3.03 13.78 -23.31
N PRO A 632 2.35 12.69 -22.89
CA PRO A 632 1.03 12.31 -23.40
C PRO A 632 -0.09 13.18 -22.85
N ALA A 633 -1.15 13.36 -23.64
CA ALA A 633 -2.38 14.01 -23.19
C ALA A 633 -3.20 13.08 -22.27
N SER A 634 -3.81 13.65 -21.23
CA SER A 634 -4.75 12.91 -20.36
C SER A 634 -6.05 12.58 -21.11
N PRO A 635 -6.67 11.41 -20.87
CA PRO A 635 -8.06 11.17 -21.23
C PRO A 635 -9.00 12.22 -20.64
N PHE A 636 -10.12 12.46 -21.32
CA PHE A 636 -11.18 13.35 -20.86
C PHE A 636 -12.51 13.05 -21.58
N LYS A 637 -13.60 13.57 -21.02
CA LYS A 637 -14.92 13.66 -21.65
C LYS A 637 -15.49 15.07 -21.43
N ALA A 638 -16.19 15.61 -22.43
CA ALA A 638 -16.90 16.88 -22.33
C ALA A 638 -18.22 16.86 -23.12
N GLU A 639 -19.26 17.49 -22.57
CA GLU A 639 -20.62 17.57 -23.13
C GLU A 639 -21.09 19.03 -23.27
#